data_AF-A0A2T9JJD9-F1
#
_entry.id   AF-A0A2T9JJD9-F1
#
_cell.length_a   1.000
_cell.length_b   1.000
_cell.length_c   1.000
_cell.angle_alpha   90.00
_cell.angle_beta   90.00
_cell.angle_gamma   90.00
#
_symmetry.space_group_name_H-M   'P 1'
#
loop_
_entity.id
_entity.type
_entity.pdbx_description
1 polymer ?
#
loop_
_entity_poly.entity_id
_entity_poly.type
_entity_poly.pdbx_seq_one_letter_code
_entity_poly.pdbx_strand_id
1 'polypeptide(L)'
;MIRISEDQWRALAAACGPPVATIVLESLRENHADLIDGLDRVSLDDMIANALARAGRHRLSEIEDLVLFAELSFAIAPNFDEQPEIARLLRDHARRPGLVMGAVVDAASEAAWERAERDYDPRAWFSEEAGGGR
;
A
#
# COMPACT_ATOMS: atom_id res chain seq x y z
N MET A 1 19.61 21.73 21.89
CA MET A 1 19.17 20.33 21.70
C MET A 1 17.83 20.18 22.40
N ILE A 2 16.74 20.05 21.65
CA ILE A 2 15.39 19.93 22.23
C ILE A 2 15.21 18.47 22.68
N ARG A 3 14.82 18.24 23.95
CA ARG A 3 14.38 16.94 24.45
C ARG A 3 12.87 16.96 24.55
N ILE A 4 12.20 16.19 23.70
CA ILE A 4 10.76 15.96 23.76
C ILE A 4 10.51 14.97 24.90
N SER A 5 9.57 15.26 25.81
CA SER A 5 9.18 14.34 26.88
C SER A 5 8.27 13.21 26.38
N GLU A 6 8.15 12.11 27.13
CA GLU A 6 7.27 10.99 26.78
C GLU A 6 5.80 11.44 26.62
N ASP A 7 5.33 12.34 27.49
CA ASP A 7 3.96 12.90 27.41
C ASP A 7 3.77 13.77 26.16
N GLN A 8 4.78 14.56 25.77
CA GLN A 8 4.73 15.33 24.53
C GLN A 8 4.75 14.43 23.30
N TRP A 9 5.46 13.30 23.36
CA TRP A 9 5.46 12.30 22.30
C TRP A 9 4.10 11.61 22.16
N ARG A 10 3.47 11.23 23.29
CA ARG A 10 2.12 10.65 23.28
C ARG A 10 1.06 11.63 22.78
N ALA A 11 1.13 12.89 23.21
CA ALA A 11 0.21 13.93 22.73
C ALA A 11 0.37 14.21 21.23
N LEU A 12 1.61 14.20 20.73
CA LEU A 12 1.89 14.33 19.30
C LEU A 12 1.38 13.12 18.51
N ALA A 13 1.64 11.90 18.98
CA ALA A 13 1.16 10.68 18.34
C ALA A 13 -0.38 10.61 18.30
N ALA A 14 -1.05 11.00 19.39
CA ALA A 14 -2.51 11.07 19.43
C ALA A 14 -3.09 12.15 18.49
N ALA A 15 -2.38 13.27 18.31
CA ALA A 15 -2.78 14.33 17.38
C ALA A 15 -2.52 13.98 15.91
N CYS A 16 -1.52 13.14 15.62
CA CYS A 16 -1.17 12.70 14.27
C CYS A 16 -2.07 11.55 13.74
N GLY A 17 -2.91 10.97 14.59
CA GLY A 17 -3.69 9.77 14.24
C GLY A 17 -2.83 8.50 14.17
N PRO A 18 -3.44 7.32 13.95
CA PRO A 18 -2.70 6.09 13.80
C PRO A 18 -1.78 6.15 12.55
N PRO A 19 -0.59 5.52 12.60
CA PRO A 19 0.24 5.35 11.41
C PRO A 19 -0.56 4.71 10.28
N VAL A 20 -0.35 5.14 9.03
CA VAL A 20 -1.07 4.59 7.86
C VAL A 20 -0.95 3.06 7.78
N ALA A 21 0.21 2.48 8.12
CA ALA A 21 0.39 1.04 8.17
C ALA A 21 -0.58 0.33 9.15
N THR A 22 -0.90 0.97 10.28
CA THR A 22 -1.91 0.45 11.22
C THR A 22 -3.30 0.47 10.59
N ILE A 23 -3.67 1.55 9.89
CA ILE A 23 -4.95 1.67 9.20
C ILE A 23 -5.08 0.60 8.12
N VAL A 24 -4.02 0.39 7.32
CA VAL A 24 -3.97 -0.68 6.30
C VAL A 24 -4.17 -2.05 6.94
N LEU A 25 -3.45 -2.34 8.03
CA LEU A 25 -3.56 -3.62 8.73
C LEU A 25 -4.96 -3.85 9.30
N GLU A 26 -5.58 -2.81 9.86
CA GLU A 26 -6.96 -2.87 10.35
C GLU A 26 -7.94 -3.12 9.19
N SER A 27 -7.79 -2.39 8.07
CA SER A 27 -8.62 -2.58 6.87
C SER A 27 -8.50 -3.99 6.29
N LEU A 28 -7.27 -4.52 6.19
CA LEU A 28 -7.03 -5.90 5.74
C LEU A 28 -7.66 -6.93 6.67
N ARG A 29 -7.61 -6.72 7.99
CA ARG A 29 -8.26 -7.64 8.95
C ARG A 29 -9.78 -7.60 8.88
N GLU A 30 -10.36 -6.43 8.61
CA GLU A 30 -11.81 -6.26 8.54
C GLU A 30 -12.39 -6.77 7.22
N ASN A 31 -11.71 -6.52 6.09
CA ASN A 31 -12.25 -6.75 4.75
C ASN A 31 -11.64 -7.96 4.03
N HIS A 32 -10.44 -8.38 4.42
CA HIS A 32 -9.61 -9.34 3.67
C HIS A 32 -8.83 -10.30 4.59
N ALA A 33 -9.46 -10.73 5.69
CA ALA A 33 -8.80 -11.56 6.71
C ALA A 33 -8.22 -12.87 6.14
N ASP A 34 -8.84 -13.41 5.09
CA ASP A 34 -8.39 -14.61 4.38
C ASP A 34 -7.08 -14.40 3.60
N LEU A 35 -6.83 -13.19 3.08
CA LEU A 35 -5.60 -12.88 2.33
C LEU A 35 -4.36 -12.77 3.23
N ILE A 36 -4.57 -12.54 4.53
CA ILE A 36 -3.49 -12.41 5.52
C ILE A 36 -3.45 -13.59 6.50
N ASP A 37 -4.33 -14.57 6.33
CA ASP A 37 -4.33 -15.76 7.18
C ASP A 37 -3.06 -16.58 6.97
N GLY A 38 -2.47 -17.04 8.07
CA GLY A 38 -1.21 -17.79 8.06
C GLY A 38 0.07 -16.95 7.83
N LEU A 39 -0.03 -15.63 7.58
CA LEU A 39 1.15 -14.76 7.56
C LEU A 39 1.59 -14.42 8.98
N ASP A 40 2.90 -14.50 9.23
CA ASP A 40 3.46 -13.99 10.47
C ASP A 40 3.50 -12.45 10.46
N ARG A 41 3.51 -11.85 11.66
CA ARG A 41 3.43 -10.40 11.81
C ARG A 41 4.60 -9.66 11.16
N VAL A 42 5.80 -10.22 11.18
CA VAL A 42 7.00 -9.56 10.62
C VAL A 42 6.85 -9.48 9.10
N SER A 43 6.50 -10.60 8.46
CA SER A 43 6.25 -10.64 7.01
C SER A 43 5.13 -9.68 6.60
N LEU A 44 4.03 -9.64 7.35
CA LEU A 44 2.90 -8.76 7.06
C LEU A 44 3.27 -7.28 7.18
N ASP A 45 4.01 -6.91 8.22
CA ASP A 45 4.48 -5.53 8.42
C ASP A 45 5.41 -5.10 7.26
N ASP A 46 6.31 -5.98 6.81
CA ASP A 46 7.21 -5.72 5.67
C ASP A 46 6.44 -5.59 4.34
N MET A 47 5.45 -6.45 4.10
CA MET A 47 4.60 -6.41 2.91
C MET A 47 3.80 -5.10 2.83
N ILE A 48 3.21 -4.66 3.96
CA ILE A 48 2.50 -3.38 4.05
C ILE A 48 3.45 -2.21 3.81
N ALA A 49 4.61 -2.21 4.45
CA ALA A 49 5.61 -1.15 4.26
C ALA A 49 6.05 -1.04 2.80
N ASN A 50 6.27 -2.17 2.13
CA ASN A 50 6.64 -2.20 0.72
C ASN A 50 5.50 -1.74 -0.20
N ALA A 51 4.26 -2.13 0.06
CA ALA A 51 3.09 -1.63 -0.69
C ALA A 51 2.96 -0.10 -0.57
N LEU A 52 3.14 0.46 0.64
CA LEU A 52 3.11 1.91 0.87
C LEU A 52 4.29 2.63 0.18
N ALA A 53 5.48 2.03 0.17
CA ALA A 53 6.63 2.57 -0.56
C ALA A 53 6.37 2.61 -2.08
N ARG A 54 5.73 1.57 -2.64
CA ARG A 54 5.31 1.53 -4.05
C ARG A 54 4.24 2.57 -4.35
N ALA A 55 3.23 2.71 -3.50
CA ALA A 55 2.20 3.75 -3.62
C ALA A 55 2.83 5.17 -3.67
N GLY A 56 3.86 5.41 -2.87
CA GLY A 56 4.63 6.66 -2.89
C GLY A 56 5.31 6.95 -4.23
N ARG A 57 5.71 5.93 -5.01
CA ARG A 57 6.27 6.11 -6.37
C ARG A 57 5.25 6.67 -7.35
N HIS A 58 3.97 6.42 -7.10
CA HIS A 58 2.83 6.98 -7.84
C HIS A 58 2.32 8.30 -7.25
N ARG A 59 3.02 8.85 -6.25
CA ARG A 59 2.67 10.09 -5.55
C ARG A 59 1.30 10.03 -4.85
N LEU A 60 0.89 8.84 -4.44
CA LEU A 60 -0.28 8.68 -3.58
C LEU A 60 0.09 9.18 -2.17
N SER A 61 -0.71 10.10 -1.65
CA SER A 61 -0.50 10.70 -0.32
C SER A 61 -1.75 10.70 0.56
N GLU A 62 -2.93 10.55 -0.03
CA GLU A 62 -4.19 10.49 0.71
C GLU A 62 -4.37 9.10 1.32
N ILE A 63 -4.89 9.06 2.55
CA ILE A 63 -5.00 7.82 3.33
C ILE A 63 -5.85 6.79 2.59
N GLU A 64 -6.96 7.20 1.99
CA GLU A 64 -7.87 6.33 1.25
C GLU A 64 -7.19 5.70 0.03
N ASP A 65 -6.38 6.47 -0.70
CA ASP A 65 -5.63 5.97 -1.86
C ASP A 65 -4.51 5.01 -1.43
N LEU A 66 -3.84 5.29 -0.30
CA LEU A 66 -2.80 4.42 0.26
C LEU A 66 -3.37 3.09 0.74
N VAL A 67 -4.52 3.12 1.42
CA VAL A 67 -5.22 1.92 1.89
C VAL A 67 -5.66 1.06 0.70
N LEU A 68 -6.38 1.66 -0.26
CA LEU A 68 -6.87 0.92 -1.42
C LEU A 68 -5.73 0.35 -2.28
N PHE A 69 -4.62 1.08 -2.44
CA PHE A 69 -3.44 0.57 -3.13
C PHE A 69 -2.85 -0.66 -2.42
N ALA A 70 -2.73 -0.60 -1.09
CA ALA A 70 -2.23 -1.71 -0.31
C ALA A 70 -3.17 -2.92 -0.40
N GLU A 71 -4.48 -2.74 -0.23
CA GLU A 71 -5.47 -3.81 -0.35
C GLU A 71 -5.41 -4.50 -1.72
N LEU A 72 -5.33 -3.74 -2.81
CA LEU A 72 -5.18 -4.30 -4.15
C LEU A 72 -3.85 -5.04 -4.36
N SER A 73 -2.78 -4.63 -3.66
CA SER A 73 -1.51 -5.36 -3.67
C SER A 73 -1.68 -6.77 -3.10
N PHE A 74 -2.49 -6.93 -2.03
CA PHE A 74 -2.80 -8.23 -1.43
C PHE A 74 -3.82 -9.02 -2.26
N ALA A 75 -4.86 -8.35 -2.77
CA ALA A 75 -5.98 -8.99 -3.43
C ALA A 75 -5.67 -9.44 -4.87
N ILE A 76 -4.82 -8.69 -5.60
CA ILE A 76 -4.53 -8.93 -7.01
C ILE A 76 -3.11 -9.42 -7.19
N ALA A 77 -2.13 -8.53 -6.94
CA ALA A 77 -0.71 -8.84 -7.02
C ALA A 77 0.12 -7.68 -6.44
N PRO A 78 1.26 -7.94 -5.78
CA PRO A 78 2.15 -6.88 -5.26
C PRO A 78 2.73 -5.95 -6.33
N ASN A 79 2.71 -6.40 -7.59
CA ASN A 79 3.18 -5.67 -8.76
C ASN A 79 2.04 -5.25 -9.70
N PHE A 80 0.78 -5.22 -9.25
CA PHE A 80 -0.36 -4.87 -10.11
C PHE A 80 -0.20 -3.50 -10.79
N ASP A 81 0.48 -2.58 -10.10
CA ASP A 81 0.73 -1.21 -10.55
C ASP A 81 1.73 -1.11 -11.71
N GLU A 82 2.40 -2.21 -12.07
CA GLU A 82 3.29 -2.31 -13.24
C GLU A 82 2.52 -2.67 -14.52
N GLN A 83 1.27 -3.13 -14.40
CA GLN A 83 0.44 -3.43 -15.55
C GLN A 83 0.25 -2.14 -16.40
N PRO A 84 0.44 -2.19 -17.74
CA PRO A 84 0.57 -0.96 -18.55
C PRO A 84 -0.61 0.02 -18.50
N GLU A 85 -1.84 -0.48 -18.43
CA GLU A 85 -3.05 0.34 -18.35
C GLU A 85 -3.21 0.96 -16.97
N ILE A 86 -3.05 0.17 -15.90
CA ILE A 86 -3.10 0.62 -14.51
C ILE A 86 -2.01 1.66 -14.25
N ALA A 87 -0.77 1.38 -14.66
CA ALA A 87 0.36 2.30 -14.57
C ALA A 87 0.12 3.62 -15.33
N ARG A 88 -0.61 3.58 -16.45
CA ARG A 88 -1.01 4.79 -17.19
C ARG A 88 -2.05 5.57 -16.40
N LEU A 89 -3.11 4.92 -15.89
CA LEU A 89 -4.16 5.57 -15.12
C LEU A 89 -3.61 6.21 -13.83
N LEU A 90 -2.74 5.51 -13.09
CA LEU A 90 -2.05 6.06 -11.92
C LEU A 90 -1.32 7.37 -12.24
N ARG A 91 -0.57 7.40 -13.37
CA ARG A 91 0.13 8.61 -13.82
C ARG A 91 -0.81 9.73 -14.27
N ASP A 92 -1.89 9.39 -14.98
CA ASP A 92 -2.86 10.37 -15.49
C ASP A 92 -3.63 11.04 -14.35
N HIS A 93 -3.90 10.30 -13.28
CA HIS A 93 -4.67 10.77 -12.13
C HIS A 93 -3.81 11.35 -11.00
N ALA A 94 -2.48 11.18 -11.00
CA ALA A 94 -1.54 11.66 -9.97
C ALA A 94 -1.57 13.19 -9.70
N ARG A 95 -2.29 13.98 -10.52
CA ARG A 95 -2.46 15.43 -10.32
C ARG A 95 -3.79 15.82 -9.69
N ARG A 96 -4.70 14.87 -9.47
CA ARG A 96 -5.98 15.11 -8.81
C ARG A 96 -5.81 14.79 -7.32
N PRO A 97 -5.94 15.78 -6.42
CA PRO A 97 -5.94 15.52 -4.99
C PRO A 97 -7.19 14.71 -4.61
N GLY A 98 -6.99 13.56 -3.96
CA GLY A 98 -8.03 12.65 -3.50
C GLY A 98 -8.73 11.85 -4.62
N LEU A 99 -8.86 10.54 -4.39
CA LEU A 99 -9.56 9.56 -5.23
C LEU A 99 -8.80 9.11 -6.49
N VAL A 100 -7.46 9.08 -6.44
CA VAL A 100 -6.67 8.54 -7.55
C VAL A 100 -6.98 7.06 -7.76
N MET A 101 -6.97 6.27 -6.68
CA MET A 101 -7.21 4.84 -6.75
C MET A 101 -8.66 4.52 -7.09
N GLY A 102 -9.63 5.29 -6.57
CA GLY A 102 -11.02 5.17 -6.98
C GLY A 102 -11.19 5.35 -8.49
N ALA A 103 -10.57 6.38 -9.06
CA ALA A 103 -10.61 6.62 -10.51
C ALA A 103 -9.90 5.51 -11.32
N VAL A 104 -8.81 4.93 -10.79
CA VAL A 104 -8.13 3.81 -11.44
C VAL A 104 -9.03 2.58 -11.44
N VAL A 105 -9.67 2.24 -10.32
CA VAL A 105 -10.60 1.11 -10.21
C VAL A 105 -11.77 1.26 -11.17
N ASP A 106 -12.35 2.46 -11.26
CA ASP A 106 -13.48 2.72 -12.16
C ASP A 106 -13.11 2.70 -13.65
N ALA A 107 -11.87 3.06 -13.99
CA ALA A 107 -11.44 3.25 -15.38
C ALA A 107 -10.68 2.06 -15.98
N ALA A 108 -10.02 1.25 -15.15
CA ALA A 108 -9.23 0.11 -15.61
C ALA A 108 -10.13 -1.02 -16.11
N SER A 109 -9.80 -1.57 -17.27
CA SER A 109 -10.53 -2.70 -17.84
C SER A 109 -10.37 -3.97 -16.99
N GLU A 110 -11.40 -4.83 -17.00
CA GLU A 110 -11.32 -6.17 -16.37
C GLU A 110 -10.12 -6.97 -16.90
N ALA A 111 -9.85 -6.88 -18.21
CA ALA A 111 -8.70 -7.52 -18.84
C ALA A 111 -7.35 -6.99 -18.31
N ALA A 112 -7.28 -5.75 -17.82
CA ALA A 112 -6.08 -5.22 -17.17
C ALA A 112 -5.87 -5.86 -15.79
N TRP A 113 -6.93 -5.96 -14.99
CA TRP A 113 -6.90 -6.61 -13.68
C TRP A 113 -6.52 -8.09 -13.78
N GLU A 114 -7.16 -8.83 -14.69
CA GLU A 114 -6.79 -10.24 -14.92
C GLU A 114 -5.34 -10.42 -15.38
N ARG A 115 -4.81 -9.49 -16.17
CA ARG A 115 -3.40 -9.54 -16.57
C ARG A 115 -2.48 -9.28 -15.39
N ALA A 116 -2.80 -8.29 -14.55
CA ALA A 116 -2.05 -8.00 -13.34
C ALA A 116 -2.00 -9.21 -12.40
N GLU A 117 -3.12 -9.90 -12.20
CA GLU A 117 -3.18 -11.14 -11.42
C GLU A 117 -2.35 -12.26 -12.06
N ARG A 118 -2.47 -12.48 -13.38
CA ARG A 118 -1.69 -13.51 -14.09
C ARG A 118 -0.17 -13.27 -14.04
N ASP A 119 0.24 -12.01 -14.01
CA ASP A 119 1.64 -11.59 -13.98
C ASP A 119 2.16 -11.40 -12.53
N TYR A 120 1.52 -12.03 -11.55
CA TYR A 120 1.92 -12.01 -10.14
C TYR A 120 3.41 -12.35 -9.94
N ASP A 121 4.14 -11.44 -9.31
CA ASP A 121 5.54 -11.66 -8.92
C ASP A 121 5.70 -11.61 -7.39
N PRO A 122 5.92 -12.75 -6.70
CA PRO A 122 6.09 -12.78 -5.26
C PRO A 122 7.29 -11.97 -4.77
N ARG A 123 8.29 -11.73 -5.63
CA ARG A 123 9.47 -10.94 -5.27
C ARG A 123 9.12 -9.48 -5.07
N ALA A 124 8.03 -9.00 -5.68
CA ALA A 124 7.61 -7.62 -5.54
C ALA A 124 7.08 -7.28 -4.13
N TRP A 125 6.82 -8.28 -3.27
CA TRP A 125 6.51 -8.06 -1.85
C TRP A 125 7.69 -7.53 -1.04
N PHE A 126 8.91 -7.86 -1.45
CA PHE A 126 10.11 -7.60 -0.66
C PHE A 126 11.08 -6.79 -1.50
N SER A 127 11.38 -5.58 -1.04
CA SER A 127 12.40 -4.74 -1.66
C SER A 127 13.77 -5.43 -1.61
N GLU A 128 14.56 -5.37 -2.70
CA GLU A 128 15.91 -5.98 -2.75
C GLU A 128 16.85 -5.44 -1.65
N GLU A 129 16.60 -4.22 -1.15
CA GLU A 129 17.38 -3.60 -0.07
C GLU A 129 17.25 -4.32 1.29
N ALA A 130 16.19 -5.12 1.51
CA ALA A 130 16.03 -5.92 2.73
C ALA A 130 16.94 -7.16 2.78
N GLY A 131 17.60 -7.52 1.66
CA GLY A 131 18.52 -8.66 1.55
C GLY A 131 20.00 -8.35 1.78
N GLY A 132 20.34 -7.09 2.09
CA GLY A 132 21.72 -6.60 2.23
C GLY A 132 22.34 -6.85 3.61
N GLY A 133 22.53 -8.10 3.99
CA GLY A 133 23.22 -8.45 5.24
C GLY A 133 23.64 -9.91 5.28
N ARG A 134 24.68 -10.26 4.52
CA ARG A 134 25.49 -11.46 4.75
C ARG A 134 26.84 -11.07 5.33
#